data_AF-A0A7V3MHB9-F1
#
_entry.id   AF-A0A7V3MHB9-F1
#
_cell.length_a   1.000
_cell.length_b   1.000
_cell.length_c   1.000
_cell.angle_alpha   90.00
_cell.angle_beta   90.00
_cell.angle_gamma   90.00
#
_symmetry.space_group_name_H-M   'P 1'
#
loop_
_entity.id
_entity.type
_entity.pdbx_description
1 polymer ?
#
loop_
_entity_poly.entity_id
_entity_poly.type
_entity_poly.pdbx_seq_one_letter_code
_entity_poly.pdbx_strand_id
1 'polypeptide(L)'
;MNTSLRRISVTVMALMVLLLLNATMTQVFAADGLRADPRNQRILLDEYSRQRGQIVAGGQLLAYSVATDSRYRFLRVYPNPDVYAPVTGFYSLRYSSSGLERAEDPVLNGSDARLFGRRLADFFTG
;
A
#
# COMPACT_ATOMS: atom_id res chain seq x y z
N MET A 1 -27.12 -50.37 -2.27
CA MET A 1 -26.88 -48.96 -1.84
C MET A 1 -25.78 -48.37 -2.70
N ASN A 2 -26.06 -47.21 -3.29
CA ASN A 2 -25.49 -46.75 -4.56
C ASN A 2 -24.00 -46.36 -4.50
N THR A 3 -23.12 -47.35 -4.60
CA THR A 3 -21.65 -47.21 -4.65
C THR A 3 -21.17 -46.32 -5.78
N SER A 4 -21.85 -46.36 -6.94
CA SER A 4 -21.54 -45.49 -8.07
C SER A 4 -21.83 -44.02 -7.77
N LEU A 5 -22.97 -43.70 -7.14
CA LEU A 5 -23.29 -42.34 -6.72
C LEU A 5 -22.32 -41.83 -5.66
N ARG A 6 -21.92 -42.69 -4.70
CA ARG A 6 -20.95 -42.34 -3.66
C ARG A 6 -19.57 -42.03 -4.22
N ARG A 7 -19.12 -42.73 -5.26
CA ARG A 7 -17.83 -42.43 -5.92
C ARG A 7 -17.87 -41.09 -6.64
N ILE A 8 -18.94 -40.81 -7.39
CA ILE A 8 -19.07 -39.55 -8.12
C ILE A 8 -19.10 -38.36 -7.16
N SER A 9 -19.89 -38.43 -6.08
CA SER A 9 -19.97 -37.34 -5.10
C SER A 9 -18.64 -37.11 -4.37
N VAL A 10 -17.88 -38.16 -4.05
CA VAL A 10 -16.53 -38.02 -3.48
C VAL A 10 -15.57 -37.37 -4.47
N THR A 11 -15.62 -37.72 -5.76
CA THR A 11 -14.77 -37.09 -6.78
C THR A 11 -15.09 -35.61 -6.97
N VAL A 12 -16.37 -35.25 -7.02
CA VAL A 12 -16.81 -33.85 -7.14
C VAL A 12 -16.40 -33.05 -5.90
N MET A 13 -16.55 -33.61 -4.71
CA MET A 13 -16.14 -32.98 -3.46
C MET A 13 -14.62 -32.78 -3.40
N ALA A 14 -13.84 -33.76 -3.87
CA ALA A 14 -12.39 -33.64 -3.97
C ALA A 14 -11.98 -32.52 -4.94
N LEU A 15 -12.62 -32.41 -6.11
CA LEU A 15 -12.38 -31.32 -7.06
C LEU A 15 -12.72 -29.94 -6.48
N MET A 16 -13.84 -29.83 -5.74
CA MET A 16 -14.21 -28.59 -5.03
C MET A 16 -13.16 -28.16 -4.01
N VAL A 17 -12.68 -29.11 -3.18
CA VAL A 17 -11.62 -28.84 -2.20
C VAL A 17 -10.32 -28.42 -2.90
N LEU A 18 -9.96 -29.07 -4.00
CA LEU A 18 -8.76 -28.76 -4.77
C LEU A 18 -8.84 -27.36 -5.38
N LEU A 19 -10.02 -26.95 -5.85
CA LEU A 19 -10.28 -25.62 -6.40
C LEU A 19 -10.27 -24.55 -5.28
N LEU A 20 -10.85 -24.83 -4.12
CA LEU A 20 -10.78 -23.96 -2.94
C LEU A 20 -9.34 -23.78 -2.46
N LEU A 21 -8.55 -24.84 -2.40
CA LEU A 21 -7.12 -24.78 -2.04
C LEU A 21 -6.34 -23.94 -3.04
N ASN A 22 -6.59 -24.11 -4.34
CA ASN A 22 -5.95 -23.31 -5.37
C ASN A 22 -6.31 -21.82 -5.22
N ALA A 23 -7.61 -21.51 -5.07
CA ALA A 23 -8.07 -20.14 -4.84
C ALA A 23 -7.48 -19.52 -3.57
N THR A 24 -7.40 -20.29 -2.48
CA THR A 24 -6.81 -19.84 -1.21
C THR A 24 -5.32 -19.59 -1.36
N MET A 25 -4.58 -20.47 -2.06
CA MET A 25 -3.16 -20.26 -2.33
C MET A 25 -2.92 -19.02 -3.19
N THR A 26 -3.72 -18.79 -4.23
CA THR A 26 -3.62 -17.57 -5.05
C THR A 26 -3.99 -16.31 -4.25
N GLN A 27 -5.03 -16.36 -3.41
CA GLN A 27 -5.48 -15.20 -2.64
C GLN A 27 -4.60 -14.88 -1.43
N VAL A 28 -3.88 -15.85 -0.87
CA VAL A 28 -2.99 -15.64 0.29
C VAL A 28 -1.55 -15.41 -0.15
N PHE A 29 -1.02 -16.18 -1.09
CA PHE A 29 0.38 -16.07 -1.51
C PHE A 29 0.60 -15.21 -2.76
N ALA A 30 -0.33 -15.19 -3.71
CA ALA A 30 -0.19 -14.36 -4.92
C ALA A 30 -0.84 -12.97 -4.77
N ALA A 31 -1.71 -12.75 -3.79
CA ALA A 31 -2.35 -11.46 -3.60
C ALA A 31 -1.36 -10.37 -3.17
N ASP A 32 -0.30 -10.72 -2.43
CA ASP A 32 0.76 -9.76 -2.13
C ASP A 32 1.53 -9.35 -3.39
N GLY A 33 1.76 -10.29 -4.33
CA GLY A 33 2.38 -10.02 -5.62
C GLY A 33 1.50 -9.19 -6.58
N LEU A 34 0.18 -9.45 -6.62
CA LEU A 34 -0.78 -8.70 -7.44
C LEU A 34 -1.12 -7.32 -6.85
N ARG A 35 -1.04 -7.16 -5.52
CA ARG A 35 -1.11 -5.85 -4.86
C ARG A 35 0.18 -5.05 -5.05
N ALA A 36 1.33 -5.71 -5.12
CA ALA A 36 2.60 -5.04 -5.39
C ALA A 36 2.85 -4.73 -6.88
N ASP A 37 1.92 -5.07 -7.78
CA ASP A 37 2.10 -4.78 -9.21
C ASP A 37 2.12 -3.25 -9.44
N PRO A 38 3.22 -2.68 -9.96
CA PRO A 38 3.36 -1.25 -10.21
C PRO A 38 2.34 -0.69 -11.23
N ARG A 39 1.61 -1.55 -11.95
CA ARG A 39 0.53 -1.16 -12.86
C ARG A 39 -0.82 -0.97 -12.17
N ASN A 40 -0.95 -1.33 -10.89
CA ASN A 40 -2.21 -1.25 -10.17
C ASN A 40 -2.53 0.19 -9.72
N GLN A 41 -3.18 0.94 -10.60
CA GLN A 41 -3.56 2.35 -10.37
C GLN A 41 -4.49 2.56 -9.17
N ARG A 42 -5.23 1.53 -8.72
CA ARG A 42 -6.12 1.64 -7.56
C ARG A 42 -5.36 1.86 -6.26
N ILE A 43 -4.23 1.18 -6.09
CA ILE A 43 -3.39 1.31 -4.90
C ILE A 43 -2.72 2.70 -4.91
N LEU A 44 -2.26 3.14 -6.08
CA LEU A 44 -1.70 4.49 -6.26
C LEU A 44 -2.72 5.60 -5.94
N LEU A 45 -4.01 5.40 -6.25
CA LEU A 45 -5.08 6.34 -5.90
C LEU A 45 -5.41 6.33 -4.40
N ASP A 46 -5.44 5.16 -3.75
CA ASP A 46 -5.66 5.07 -2.30
C ASP A 46 -4.49 5.69 -1.53
N GLU A 47 -3.26 5.46 -1.98
CA GLU A 47 -2.04 6.06 -1.45
C GLU A 47 -2.10 7.61 -1.52
N TYR A 48 -2.51 8.16 -2.66
CA TYR A 48 -2.67 9.61 -2.86
C TYR A 48 -3.94 10.20 -2.25
N SER A 49 -4.85 9.36 -1.74
CA SER A 49 -6.00 9.80 -0.95
C SER A 49 -5.63 10.09 0.51
N ARG A 50 -4.42 9.68 0.93
CA ARG A 50 -3.89 9.87 2.27
C ARG A 50 -2.87 10.99 2.28
N GLN A 51 -2.91 11.82 3.32
CA GLN A 51 -1.92 12.86 3.51
C GLN A 51 -0.61 12.23 3.95
N ARG A 52 0.38 12.24 3.05
CA ARG A 52 1.73 11.75 3.34
C ARG A 52 2.46 12.68 4.33
N GLY A 53 3.28 12.11 5.20
CA GLY A 53 3.99 12.82 6.27
C GLY A 53 4.95 13.90 5.77
N GLN A 54 5.24 14.91 6.60
CA GLN A 54 6.13 16.02 6.25
C GLN A 54 7.60 15.67 6.56
N ILE A 55 8.53 16.15 5.73
CA ILE A 55 9.97 16.09 6.00
C ILE A 55 10.41 17.49 6.41
N VAL A 56 11.04 17.60 7.59
CA VAL A 56 11.46 18.88 8.18
C VAL A 56 12.93 18.79 8.57
N ALA A 57 13.71 19.83 8.28
CA ALA A 57 15.08 19.98 8.78
C ALA A 57 15.28 21.39 9.32
N GLY A 58 15.82 21.52 10.53
CA GLY A 58 16.09 22.84 11.13
C GLY A 58 14.87 23.75 11.25
N GLY A 59 13.66 23.18 11.38
CA GLY A 59 12.39 23.93 11.41
C GLY A 59 11.85 24.36 10.04
N GLN A 60 12.52 24.00 8.94
CA GLN A 60 12.06 24.26 7.57
C GLN A 60 11.46 23.00 6.95
N LEU A 61 10.32 23.17 6.27
CA LEU A 61 9.65 22.11 5.51
C LEU A 61 10.44 21.82 4.24
N LEU A 62 10.99 20.61 4.13
CA LEU A 62 11.72 20.14 2.96
C LEU A 62 10.81 19.44 1.95
N ALA A 63 9.78 18.75 2.45
CA ALA A 63 8.76 18.11 1.63
C ALA A 63 7.44 18.05 2.39
N TYR A 64 6.33 18.41 1.73
CA TYR A 64 4.99 18.35 2.32
C TYR A 64 3.95 18.03 1.26
N SER A 65 2.79 17.55 1.69
CA SER A 65 1.70 17.19 0.79
C SER A 65 0.56 18.20 0.89
N VAL A 66 0.14 18.75 -0.25
CA VAL A 66 -0.93 19.75 -0.37
C VAL A 66 -2.16 19.11 -0.99
N ALA A 67 -3.34 19.40 -0.44
CA ALA A 67 -4.59 18.93 -1.01
C ALA A 67 -4.87 19.65 -2.34
N THR A 68 -5.18 18.89 -3.39
CA THR A 68 -5.57 19.42 -4.71
C THR A 68 -6.93 18.86 -5.13
N ASP A 69 -7.73 19.65 -5.85
CA ASP A 69 -9.07 19.28 -6.32
C ASP A 69 -9.07 18.29 -7.51
N SER A 70 -7.91 17.68 -7.80
CA SER A 70 -7.73 16.75 -8.92
C SER A 70 -8.02 15.30 -8.51
N ARG A 71 -7.95 14.38 -9.49
CA ARG A 71 -8.00 12.92 -9.22
C ARG A 71 -6.94 12.47 -8.20
N TYR A 72 -5.83 13.20 -8.07
CA TYR A 72 -4.83 13.02 -7.02
C TYR A 72 -5.15 14.01 -5.91
N ARG A 73 -5.58 13.50 -4.75
CA ARG A 73 -6.07 14.35 -3.66
C ARG A 73 -4.93 15.06 -2.94
N PHE A 74 -3.75 14.44 -2.84
CA PHE A 74 -2.57 15.03 -2.20
C PHE A 74 -1.38 15.08 -3.16
N LEU A 75 -0.93 16.28 -3.54
CA LEU A 75 0.27 16.49 -4.34
C LEU A 75 1.48 16.71 -3.44
N ARG A 76 2.60 16.03 -3.72
CA ARG A 76 3.86 16.23 -3.01
C ARG A 76 4.58 17.49 -3.52
N VAL A 77 4.91 18.41 -2.62
CA VAL A 77 5.57 19.68 -2.90
C VAL A 77 6.92 19.75 -2.20
N TYR A 78 7.94 20.17 -2.95
CA TYR A 78 9.31 20.41 -2.48
C TYR A 78 9.60 21.90 -2.66
N PRO A 79 9.60 22.72 -1.58
CA PRO A 79 9.80 24.16 -1.71
C PRO A 79 11.22 24.55 -2.16
N ASN A 80 12.25 23.76 -1.79
CA ASN A 80 13.64 23.97 -2.18
C ASN A 80 14.22 22.71 -2.86
N PRO A 81 13.80 22.38 -4.09
CA PRO A 81 14.13 21.10 -4.72
C PRO A 81 15.63 20.97 -5.00
N ASP A 82 16.30 21.98 -5.56
CA ASP A 82 17.70 21.85 -6.00
C ASP A 82 18.71 21.69 -4.84
N VAL A 83 18.39 22.27 -3.68
CA VAL A 83 19.26 22.24 -2.50
C VAL A 83 19.14 20.90 -1.76
N TYR A 84 17.93 20.37 -1.66
CA TYR A 84 17.65 19.18 -0.83
C TYR A 84 17.37 17.91 -1.62
N ALA A 85 17.25 17.97 -2.95
CA ALA A 85 17.02 16.80 -3.82
C ALA A 85 17.97 15.62 -3.58
N PRO A 86 19.29 15.81 -3.34
CA PRO A 86 20.18 14.69 -3.05
C PRO A 86 19.84 13.95 -1.75
N VAL A 87 19.21 14.65 -0.79
CA VAL A 87 18.84 14.11 0.53
C VAL A 87 17.41 13.58 0.50
N THR A 88 16.43 14.43 0.16
CA THR A 88 15.01 14.05 0.13
C THR A 88 14.73 13.01 -0.95
N GLY A 89 15.45 13.10 -2.07
CA GLY A 89 15.10 12.40 -3.30
C GLY A 89 13.82 12.99 -3.91
N PHE A 90 13.11 12.14 -4.64
CA PHE A 90 11.82 12.47 -5.24
C PHE A 90 10.80 11.38 -4.89
N TYR A 91 9.52 11.75 -4.95
CA TYR A 91 8.39 10.83 -4.90
C TYR A 91 7.57 10.97 -6.18
N SER A 92 7.53 9.92 -7.00
CA SER A 92 6.80 9.91 -8.27
C SER A 92 5.94 8.65 -8.43
N LEU A 93 4.72 8.83 -8.92
CA LEU A 93 3.82 7.74 -9.30
C LEU A 93 4.42 6.83 -10.37
N ARG A 94 5.15 7.41 -11.34
CA ARG A 94 5.69 6.68 -12.48
C ARG A 94 7.08 6.14 -12.20
N TYR A 95 7.89 6.91 -11.48
CA TYR A 95 9.31 6.63 -11.28
C TYR A 95 9.63 6.12 -9.87
N SER A 96 8.62 5.79 -9.06
CA SER A 96 8.76 5.39 -7.66
C SER A 96 9.38 6.50 -6.80
N SER A 97 9.84 6.15 -5.60
CA SER A 97 10.53 7.03 -4.67
C SER A 97 12.04 6.79 -4.65
N SER A 98 12.80 7.82 -4.29
CA SER A 98 14.26 7.78 -4.15
C SER A 98 14.72 8.49 -2.87
N GLY A 99 15.99 8.29 -2.49
CA GLY A 99 16.58 8.95 -1.32
C GLY A 99 15.82 8.67 -0.03
N LEU A 100 15.66 9.72 0.80
CA LEU A 100 14.94 9.64 2.07
C LEU A 100 13.45 9.29 1.89
N GLU A 101 12.80 9.74 0.81
CA GLU A 101 11.40 9.39 0.51
C GLU A 101 11.19 7.88 0.30
N ARG A 102 12.23 7.15 -0.11
CA ARG A 102 12.20 5.69 -0.24
C ARG A 102 12.54 4.99 1.08
N ALA A 103 13.54 5.49 1.79
CA ALA A 103 13.97 4.90 3.06
C ALA A 103 12.88 5.00 4.14
N GLU A 104 12.21 6.15 4.20
CA GLU A 104 11.18 6.44 5.20
C GLU A 104 9.75 6.29 4.64
N ASP A 105 9.59 5.59 3.50
CA ASP A 105 8.28 5.33 2.89
C ASP A 105 7.25 4.78 3.90
N PRO A 106 7.59 3.80 4.78
CA PRO A 106 6.63 3.24 5.75
C PRO A 106 6.14 4.26 6.79
N VAL A 107 7.00 5.20 7.19
CA VAL A 107 6.65 6.24 8.16
C VAL A 107 5.83 7.33 7.48
N LEU A 108 6.24 7.72 6.26
CA LEU A 108 5.63 8.79 5.49
C LEU A 108 4.23 8.41 4.95
N ASN A 109 4.02 7.16 4.55
CA ASN A 109 2.69 6.64 4.20
C ASN A 109 1.89 6.15 5.43
N GLY A 110 2.54 6.05 6.58
CA GLY A 110 1.96 5.58 7.82
C GLY A 110 1.65 4.08 7.85
N SER A 111 2.25 3.28 6.98
CA SER A 111 2.17 1.81 7.07
C SER A 111 3.07 1.23 8.16
N ASP A 112 3.93 2.04 8.80
CA ASP A 112 4.78 1.63 9.92
C ASP A 112 3.93 1.11 11.10
N ALA A 113 4.24 -0.10 11.56
CA ALA A 113 3.62 -0.74 12.71
C ALA A 113 3.72 0.10 13.99
N ARG A 114 4.72 0.97 14.11
CA ARG A 114 4.87 1.92 15.22
C ARG A 114 3.76 2.97 15.24
N LEU A 115 3.23 3.32 14.07
CA LEU A 115 2.12 4.26 13.91
C LEU A 115 0.75 3.58 14.06
N PHE A 116 0.67 2.26 13.87
CA PHE A 116 -0.56 1.50 14.08
C PHE A 116 -1.04 1.54 15.54
N GLY A 117 -0.12 1.38 16.51
CA GLY A 117 -0.43 1.49 17.94
C GLY A 117 -0.94 2.89 18.31
N ARG A 118 -0.36 3.95 17.74
CA ARG A 118 -0.83 5.33 17.94
C ARG A 118 -2.21 5.57 17.35
N ARG A 119 -2.50 5.06 16.14
CA ARG A 119 -3.84 5.19 15.53
C ARG A 119 -4.93 4.49 16.34
N LEU A 120 -4.65 3.31 16.88
CA LEU A 120 -5.59 2.62 17.75
C LEU A 120 -5.84 3.40 19.03
N ALA A 121 -4.77 3.88 19.68
CA ALA A 121 -4.89 4.75 20.84
C ALA A 121 -5.74 5.99 20.53
N ASP A 122 -5.40 6.75 19.49
CA ASP A 122 -6.10 7.98 19.08
C ASP A 122 -7.57 7.73 18.70
N PHE A 123 -7.91 6.55 18.17
CA PHE A 123 -9.30 6.17 17.88
C PHE A 123 -10.10 5.85 19.15
N PHE A 124 -9.47 5.26 20.17
CA PHE A 124 -10.12 4.93 21.44
C PHE A 124 -10.12 6.10 22.44
N THR A 125 -9.14 7.01 22.36
CA THR A 125 -9.00 8.15 23.26
C THR A 125 -9.50 9.47 22.65
N GLY A 126 -10.35 9.39 21.63
CA GLY A 126 -10.96 10.55 20.99
C GLY A 126 -11.54 11.56 21.97
#